data_AF-A0A3C1WWQ5-F1
#
_entry.id   AF-A0A3C1WWQ5-F1
#
_cell.length_a   1.000
_cell.length_b   1.000
_cell.length_c   1.000
_cell.angle_alpha   90.00
_cell.angle_beta   90.00
_cell.angle_gamma   90.00
#
_symmetry.space_group_name_H-M   'P 1'
#
loop_
_entity.id
_entity.type
_entity.pdbx_description
1 polymer ?
#
loop_
_entity_poly.entity_id
_entity_poly.type
_entity_poly.pdbx_seq_one_letter_code
_entity_poly.pdbx_strand_id
1 'polypeptide(L)'
;SNIRTGLVVGAGGTSTESMLEGTDTLREKGIRRVGPYMVTKTMSSGVAACLATGAQIKGINYSISSACSTSAHCIGNAYEQIQYGKQDIVFAGGAEEEHWTMSFLFDAMGALSSKYNATPDKASRTYDVNRDGFVIAGGGGILVLEEYEHAKARNAKIYAEVVGYGATSDGYDMVAPSGEGAQRCMELALQGISQVDYMNTHGTSTPVGDVKELEAIRAVFADNKYGPMPHIASTKSLSGHALGAAGVNEAIYSLIMMENKFIAPSVNIEELDPLAKDLPIVTKRIDNIEVKTAISNSFGFGGTNACLVFSTKNL
;
A
#
# COMPACT_ATOMS: atom_id res chain seq x y z
N SER A 1 -3.29 -20.94 -17.67
CA SER A 1 -2.05 -20.60 -16.95
C SER A 1 -0.96 -21.62 -17.28
N ASN A 2 0.30 -21.35 -16.91
CA ASN A 2 1.46 -22.26 -17.02
C ASN A 2 2.36 -22.12 -15.77
N ILE A 3 3.42 -22.92 -15.66
CA ILE A 3 4.30 -22.95 -14.47
C ILE A 3 5.15 -21.67 -14.25
N ARG A 4 5.20 -20.79 -15.25
CA ARG A 4 5.89 -19.50 -15.24
C ARG A 4 4.97 -18.33 -14.90
N THR A 5 3.68 -18.59 -14.67
CA THR A 5 2.70 -17.59 -14.25
C THR A 5 2.26 -17.86 -12.82
N GLY A 6 2.57 -16.93 -11.92
CA GLY A 6 2.36 -17.05 -10.49
C GLY A 6 1.46 -15.97 -9.92
N LEU A 7 1.23 -16.05 -8.62
CA LEU A 7 0.41 -15.10 -7.85
C LEU A 7 0.95 -14.93 -6.43
N VAL A 8 1.09 -13.67 -6.00
CA VAL A 8 1.40 -13.27 -4.62
C VAL A 8 0.40 -12.19 -4.21
N VAL A 9 -0.64 -12.56 -3.46
CA VAL A 9 -1.71 -11.62 -3.10
C VAL A 9 -2.06 -11.79 -1.63
N GLY A 10 -2.04 -10.70 -0.88
CA GLY A 10 -2.21 -10.70 0.57
C GLY A 10 -3.48 -10.02 1.07
N ALA A 11 -3.75 -10.19 2.36
CA ALA A 11 -4.65 -9.36 3.14
C ALA A 11 -3.97 -9.00 4.47
N GLY A 12 -4.30 -7.84 5.04
CA GLY A 12 -3.74 -7.42 6.32
C GLY A 12 -4.23 -8.31 7.45
N GLY A 13 -5.48 -8.76 7.35
CA GLY A 13 -6.08 -9.72 8.27
C GLY A 13 -6.70 -10.93 7.59
N THR A 14 -7.51 -11.62 8.36
CA THR A 14 -8.44 -12.64 7.87
C THR A 14 -9.85 -12.07 7.79
N SER A 15 -10.81 -12.79 7.19
CA SER A 15 -12.21 -12.39 7.22
C SER A 15 -12.80 -12.52 8.63
N THR A 16 -12.77 -11.42 9.36
CA THR A 16 -13.34 -11.28 10.70
C THR A 16 -14.86 -11.43 10.69
N GLU A 17 -15.52 -11.00 9.61
CA GLU A 17 -16.96 -11.24 9.38
C GLU A 17 -17.24 -12.75 9.35
N SER A 18 -16.50 -13.49 8.51
CA SER A 18 -16.67 -14.93 8.36
C SER A 18 -16.32 -15.69 9.64
N MET A 19 -15.33 -15.21 10.41
CA MET A 19 -15.00 -15.79 11.72
C MET A 19 -16.15 -15.62 12.71
N LEU A 20 -16.77 -14.44 12.77
CA LEU A 20 -17.93 -14.20 13.62
C LEU A 20 -19.12 -15.07 13.17
N GLU A 21 -19.47 -15.04 11.88
CA GLU A 21 -20.57 -15.83 11.31
C GLU A 21 -20.40 -17.33 11.60
N GLY A 22 -19.19 -17.86 11.40
CA GLY A 22 -18.87 -19.26 11.67
C GLY A 22 -19.00 -19.62 13.15
N THR A 23 -18.54 -18.74 14.03
CA THR A 23 -18.61 -18.93 15.49
C THR A 23 -20.05 -18.87 16.01
N ASP A 24 -20.83 -17.89 15.56
CA ASP A 24 -22.23 -17.74 15.96
C ASP A 24 -23.09 -18.87 15.40
N THR A 25 -22.87 -19.27 14.15
CA THR A 25 -23.55 -20.43 13.56
C THR A 25 -23.25 -21.72 14.31
N LEU A 26 -22.01 -21.93 14.75
CA LEU A 26 -21.65 -23.06 15.59
C LEU A 26 -22.43 -23.03 16.92
N ARG A 27 -22.49 -21.86 17.57
CA ARG A 27 -23.17 -21.68 18.86
C ARG A 27 -24.67 -21.91 18.76
N GLU A 28 -25.31 -21.39 17.71
CA GLU A 28 -26.77 -21.41 17.56
C GLU A 28 -27.32 -22.68 16.91
N LYS A 29 -26.59 -23.21 15.91
CA LYS A 29 -27.13 -24.19 14.95
C LYS A 29 -26.27 -25.45 14.82
N GLY A 30 -25.12 -25.50 15.50
CA GLY A 30 -24.22 -26.64 15.55
C GLY A 30 -23.30 -26.80 14.34
N ILE A 31 -22.28 -27.67 14.48
CA ILE A 31 -21.12 -27.78 13.57
C ILE A 31 -21.49 -28.00 12.10
N ARG A 32 -22.53 -28.77 11.80
CA ARG A 32 -22.92 -29.05 10.40
C ARG A 32 -23.41 -27.81 9.65
N ARG A 33 -23.91 -26.79 10.37
CA ARG A 33 -24.47 -25.57 9.76
C ARG A 33 -23.42 -24.52 9.43
N VAL A 34 -22.21 -24.62 9.99
CA VAL A 34 -21.06 -23.75 9.65
C VAL A 34 -20.68 -23.92 8.17
N GLY A 35 -20.83 -25.13 7.63
CA GLY A 35 -20.53 -25.43 6.24
C GLY A 35 -19.03 -25.64 5.96
N PRO A 36 -18.69 -26.15 4.77
CA PRO A 36 -17.33 -26.61 4.46
C PRO A 36 -16.36 -25.49 4.03
N TYR A 37 -16.85 -24.29 3.71
CA TYR A 37 -16.05 -23.22 3.10
C TYR A 37 -15.54 -22.16 4.07
N MET A 38 -15.86 -22.26 5.37
CA MET A 38 -15.39 -21.26 6.34
C MET A 38 -13.87 -21.23 6.44
N VAL A 39 -13.20 -22.39 6.41
CA VAL A 39 -11.73 -22.46 6.41
C VAL A 39 -11.12 -21.65 5.27
N THR A 40 -11.69 -21.74 4.07
CA THR A 40 -11.16 -21.01 2.90
C THR A 40 -11.43 -19.51 2.95
N LYS A 41 -12.47 -19.07 3.68
CA LYS A 41 -12.75 -17.65 3.93
C LYS A 41 -11.87 -17.07 5.03
N THR A 42 -11.49 -17.86 6.04
CA THR A 42 -10.82 -17.38 7.25
C THR A 42 -9.33 -17.74 7.34
N MET A 43 -8.77 -18.47 6.38
CA MET A 43 -7.32 -18.65 6.31
C MET A 43 -6.65 -17.37 5.81
N SER A 44 -5.49 -17.02 6.37
CA SER A 44 -4.75 -15.81 5.96
C SER A 44 -4.34 -15.79 4.49
N SER A 45 -4.29 -16.95 3.84
CA SER A 45 -4.06 -17.09 2.40
C SER A 45 -5.33 -17.12 1.54
N GLY A 46 -6.49 -16.80 2.14
CA GLY A 46 -7.81 -16.93 1.51
C GLY A 46 -7.90 -16.21 0.17
N VAL A 47 -7.41 -14.96 0.11
CA VAL A 47 -7.41 -14.15 -1.12
C VAL A 47 -6.58 -14.82 -2.23
N ALA A 48 -5.32 -15.19 -1.94
CA ALA A 48 -4.46 -15.86 -2.92
C ALA A 48 -5.06 -17.19 -3.39
N ALA A 49 -5.52 -18.03 -2.46
CA ALA A 49 -6.06 -19.34 -2.80
C ALA A 49 -7.32 -19.26 -3.66
N CYS A 50 -8.24 -18.33 -3.34
CA CYS A 50 -9.45 -18.10 -4.13
C CYS A 50 -9.11 -17.64 -5.56
N LEU A 51 -8.22 -16.65 -5.70
CA LEU A 51 -7.81 -16.13 -7.01
C LEU A 51 -7.02 -17.17 -7.81
N ALA A 52 -6.06 -17.85 -7.17
CA ALA A 52 -5.24 -18.87 -7.83
C ALA A 52 -6.07 -20.07 -8.30
N THR A 53 -7.03 -20.52 -7.50
CA THR A 53 -7.94 -21.61 -7.88
C THR A 53 -8.84 -21.18 -9.03
N GLY A 54 -9.46 -19.99 -8.95
CA GLY A 54 -10.34 -19.46 -9.99
C GLY A 54 -9.63 -19.21 -11.32
N ALA A 55 -8.43 -18.63 -11.29
CA ALA A 55 -7.61 -18.34 -12.47
C ALA A 55 -6.71 -19.51 -12.91
N GLN A 56 -6.81 -20.66 -12.23
CA GLN A 56 -6.03 -21.87 -12.48
C GLN A 56 -4.51 -21.63 -12.51
N ILE A 57 -3.98 -20.80 -11.61
CA ILE A 57 -2.54 -20.49 -11.49
C ILE A 57 -1.73 -21.76 -11.25
N LYS A 58 -0.61 -21.92 -11.98
CA LYS A 58 0.26 -23.11 -11.91
C LYS A 58 1.71 -22.80 -11.50
N GLY A 59 2.09 -21.54 -11.41
CA GLY A 59 3.35 -21.10 -10.81
C GLY A 59 3.24 -20.97 -9.30
N ILE A 60 3.96 -19.99 -8.73
CA ILE A 60 3.88 -19.68 -7.30
C ILE A 60 2.45 -19.27 -6.89
N ASN A 61 2.07 -19.60 -5.66
CA ASN A 61 0.77 -19.28 -5.08
C ASN A 61 0.88 -19.20 -3.55
N TYR A 62 0.92 -18.00 -3.01
CA TYR A 62 0.91 -17.75 -1.57
C TYR A 62 0.49 -16.30 -1.26
N SER A 63 0.34 -16.01 0.02
CA SER A 63 0.08 -14.66 0.53
C SER A 63 1.24 -14.19 1.40
N ILE A 64 1.54 -12.90 1.32
CA ILE A 64 2.31 -12.18 2.33
C ILE A 64 1.31 -11.34 3.13
N SER A 65 1.52 -11.23 4.44
CA SER A 65 0.78 -10.30 5.29
C SER A 65 1.76 -9.60 6.21
N SER A 66 1.65 -8.28 6.24
CA SER A 66 2.51 -7.39 7.02
C SER A 66 1.74 -6.13 7.39
N ALA A 67 0.51 -6.31 7.90
CA ALA A 67 -0.42 -5.22 8.17
C ALA A 67 -0.58 -4.29 6.95
N CYS A 68 -0.38 -2.98 7.12
CA CYS A 68 -0.59 -1.97 6.09
C CYS A 68 0.40 -2.05 4.92
N SER A 69 1.55 -2.71 5.07
CA SER A 69 2.54 -2.90 4.00
C SER A 69 2.31 -4.18 3.17
N THR A 70 1.25 -4.94 3.45
CA THR A 70 0.96 -6.26 2.88
C THR A 70 1.09 -6.30 1.35
N SER A 71 0.29 -5.49 0.64
CA SER A 71 0.28 -5.54 -0.82
C SER A 71 1.52 -4.91 -1.46
N ALA A 72 2.18 -3.98 -0.78
CA ALA A 72 3.46 -3.44 -1.23
C ALA A 72 4.56 -4.52 -1.19
N HIS A 73 4.63 -5.33 -0.11
CA HIS A 73 5.50 -6.50 -0.07
C HIS A 73 5.11 -7.58 -1.07
N CYS A 74 3.81 -7.78 -1.34
CA CYS A 74 3.38 -8.70 -2.38
C CYS A 74 3.94 -8.29 -3.76
N ILE A 75 3.87 -6.99 -4.08
CA ILE A 75 4.43 -6.44 -5.33
C ILE A 75 5.96 -6.55 -5.35
N GLY A 76 6.64 -6.14 -4.27
CA GLY A 76 8.10 -6.23 -4.17
C GLY A 76 8.62 -7.67 -4.29
N ASN A 77 7.97 -8.62 -3.62
CA ASN A 77 8.34 -10.02 -3.74
C ASN A 77 8.05 -10.58 -5.14
N ALA A 78 6.92 -10.22 -5.75
CA ALA A 78 6.59 -10.62 -7.12
C ALA A 78 7.62 -10.08 -8.13
N TYR A 79 8.06 -8.83 -7.95
CA TYR A 79 9.18 -8.23 -8.69
C TYR A 79 10.45 -9.08 -8.56
N GLU A 80 10.84 -9.49 -7.34
CA GLU A 80 12.01 -10.36 -7.13
C GLU A 80 11.87 -11.74 -7.78
N GLN A 81 10.67 -12.34 -7.79
CA GLN A 81 10.46 -13.65 -8.45
C GLN A 81 10.71 -13.57 -9.95
N ILE A 82 10.39 -12.43 -10.58
CA ILE A 82 10.66 -12.17 -11.99
C ILE A 82 12.14 -11.84 -12.18
N GLN A 83 12.70 -10.96 -11.34
CA GLN A 83 14.12 -10.56 -11.39
C GLN A 83 15.07 -11.76 -11.27
N TYR A 84 14.73 -12.76 -10.44
CA TYR A 84 15.50 -13.99 -10.28
C TYR A 84 15.15 -15.08 -11.31
N GLY A 85 14.34 -14.78 -12.32
CA GLY A 85 13.95 -15.70 -13.39
C GLY A 85 13.11 -16.89 -12.92
N LYS A 86 12.47 -16.81 -11.74
CA LYS A 86 11.62 -17.88 -11.21
C LYS A 86 10.24 -17.89 -11.86
N GLN A 87 9.72 -16.73 -12.26
CA GLN A 87 8.44 -16.55 -12.96
C GLN A 87 8.63 -15.53 -14.10
N ASP A 88 7.79 -15.61 -15.12
CA ASP A 88 7.75 -14.63 -16.21
C ASP A 88 6.60 -13.63 -16.01
N ILE A 89 5.49 -14.08 -15.39
CA ILE A 89 4.33 -13.25 -15.04
C ILE A 89 3.96 -13.52 -13.59
N VAL A 90 3.70 -12.47 -12.81
CA VAL A 90 3.16 -12.60 -11.45
C VAL A 90 2.01 -11.61 -11.25
N PHE A 91 0.84 -12.13 -10.85
CA PHE A 91 -0.25 -11.31 -10.35
C PHE A 91 0.04 -10.92 -8.90
N ALA A 92 0.18 -9.63 -8.63
CA ALA A 92 0.58 -9.13 -7.31
C ALA A 92 -0.38 -8.07 -6.79
N GLY A 93 -0.67 -8.11 -5.50
CA GLY A 93 -1.51 -7.09 -4.88
C GLY A 93 -2.04 -7.50 -3.52
N GLY A 94 -3.25 -7.05 -3.20
CA GLY A 94 -3.90 -7.41 -1.96
C GLY A 94 -5.34 -6.92 -1.90
N ALA A 95 -6.01 -7.33 -0.83
CA ALA A 95 -7.38 -6.97 -0.53
C ALA A 95 -7.56 -6.79 0.97
N GLU A 96 -8.63 -6.10 1.36
CA GLU A 96 -9.14 -6.09 2.72
C GLU A 96 -10.67 -5.98 2.69
N GLU A 97 -11.35 -6.71 3.57
CA GLU A 97 -12.75 -6.46 3.86
C GLU A 97 -12.90 -5.22 4.75
N GLU A 98 -13.98 -4.45 4.55
CA GLU A 98 -14.41 -3.47 5.55
C GLU A 98 -15.62 -4.07 6.28
N HIS A 99 -15.43 -4.33 7.57
CA HIS A 99 -16.49 -4.85 8.43
C HIS A 99 -16.25 -4.41 9.86
N TRP A 100 -17.32 -4.15 10.61
CA TRP A 100 -17.22 -3.60 11.96
C TRP A 100 -16.42 -4.49 12.92
N THR A 101 -16.39 -5.81 12.71
CA THR A 101 -15.59 -6.77 13.51
C THR A 101 -14.09 -6.58 13.36
N MET A 102 -13.66 -5.90 12.31
CA MET A 102 -12.28 -5.44 12.15
C MET A 102 -12.15 -4.00 12.64
N SER A 103 -13.07 -3.11 12.21
CA SER A 103 -13.00 -1.68 12.48
C SER A 103 -12.99 -1.36 13.99
N PHE A 104 -13.75 -2.09 14.82
CA PHE A 104 -13.77 -1.85 16.27
C PHE A 104 -12.41 -2.09 16.95
N LEU A 105 -11.56 -2.95 16.40
CA LEU A 105 -10.24 -3.21 16.98
C LEU A 105 -9.36 -1.96 16.91
N PHE A 106 -9.46 -1.20 15.82
CA PHE A 106 -8.75 0.08 15.64
C PHE A 106 -9.41 1.22 16.42
N ASP A 107 -10.74 1.21 16.51
CA ASP A 107 -11.48 2.19 17.33
C ASP A 107 -11.15 2.04 18.81
N ALA A 108 -11.09 0.80 19.32
CA ALA A 108 -10.77 0.49 20.71
C ALA A 108 -9.36 0.93 21.13
N MET A 109 -8.42 1.05 20.18
CA MET A 109 -7.09 1.59 20.42
C MET A 109 -6.96 3.09 20.10
N GLY A 110 -8.05 3.76 19.73
CA GLY A 110 -8.08 5.19 19.44
C GLY A 110 -7.32 5.61 18.18
N ALA A 111 -7.19 4.72 17.20
CA ALA A 111 -6.45 5.00 15.97
C ALA A 111 -7.32 5.61 14.85
N LEU A 112 -8.65 5.52 14.97
CA LEU A 112 -9.60 6.06 14.00
C LEU A 112 -9.93 7.52 14.28
N SER A 113 -10.18 8.30 13.21
CA SER A 113 -10.70 9.65 13.33
C SER A 113 -12.08 9.63 14.01
N SER A 114 -12.28 10.52 14.99
CA SER A 114 -13.53 10.61 15.77
C SER A 114 -14.05 12.04 15.91
N LYS A 115 -13.19 13.06 15.76
CA LYS A 115 -13.56 14.48 15.83
C LYS A 115 -14.37 14.95 14.63
N TYR A 116 -14.29 14.23 13.50
CA TYR A 116 -14.91 14.62 12.22
C TYR A 116 -16.13 13.78 11.86
N ASN A 117 -16.76 13.08 12.81
CA ASN A 117 -17.97 12.28 12.57
C ASN A 117 -19.14 13.07 11.97
N ALA A 118 -19.25 14.36 12.26
CA ALA A 118 -20.29 15.23 11.70
C ALA A 118 -19.96 15.75 10.28
N THR A 119 -18.71 15.60 9.83
CA THR A 119 -18.22 16.02 8.50
C THR A 119 -17.29 14.92 7.94
N PRO A 120 -17.82 13.73 7.65
CA PRO A 120 -17.01 12.54 7.36
C PRO A 120 -16.18 12.70 6.07
N ASP A 121 -16.64 13.50 5.11
CA ASP A 121 -15.91 13.87 3.90
C ASP A 121 -14.58 14.60 4.19
N LYS A 122 -14.45 15.16 5.40
CA LYS A 122 -13.26 15.87 5.87
C LYS A 122 -12.39 15.09 6.86
N ALA A 123 -12.74 13.85 7.19
CA ALA A 123 -12.13 13.13 8.32
C ALA A 123 -10.70 12.63 8.02
N SER A 124 -10.44 12.14 6.81
CA SER A 124 -9.07 11.77 6.39
C SER A 124 -8.35 13.01 5.87
N ARG A 125 -7.34 13.47 6.62
CA ARG A 125 -6.73 14.81 6.46
C ARG A 125 -5.24 14.79 6.75
N THR A 126 -4.52 13.89 6.10
CA THR A 126 -3.06 13.74 6.21
C THR A 126 -2.38 15.10 6.08
N TYR A 127 -1.46 15.38 7.02
CA TYR A 127 -0.73 16.66 7.19
C TYR A 127 -1.52 17.88 7.66
N ASP A 128 -2.83 17.78 7.91
CA ASP A 128 -3.55 18.81 8.64
C ASP A 128 -3.12 18.81 10.11
N VAL A 129 -2.93 19.99 10.71
CA VAL A 129 -2.52 20.13 12.11
C VAL A 129 -3.56 19.56 13.09
N ASN A 130 -4.83 19.46 12.68
CA ASN A 130 -5.93 18.95 13.50
C ASN A 130 -6.30 17.49 13.20
N ARG A 131 -5.50 16.77 12.40
CA ARG A 131 -5.70 15.34 12.16
C ARG A 131 -5.72 14.53 13.47
N ASP A 132 -6.60 13.54 13.54
CA ASP A 132 -6.86 12.82 14.79
C ASP A 132 -6.88 11.29 14.67
N GLY A 133 -6.56 10.76 13.49
CA GLY A 133 -6.62 9.33 13.21
C GLY A 133 -6.88 9.06 11.74
N PHE A 134 -6.77 7.79 11.35
CA PHE A 134 -7.09 7.37 9.99
C PHE A 134 -8.58 7.09 9.84
N VAL A 135 -9.07 7.07 8.60
CA VAL A 135 -10.40 6.56 8.26
C VAL A 135 -10.23 5.20 7.62
N ILE A 136 -10.80 4.15 8.21
CA ILE A 136 -10.68 2.79 7.67
C ILE A 136 -11.44 2.66 6.34
N ALA A 137 -10.92 1.85 5.44
CA ALA A 137 -11.57 1.50 4.18
C ALA A 137 -11.35 0.02 3.86
N GLY A 138 -12.06 -0.49 2.86
CA GLY A 138 -11.84 -1.81 2.28
C GLY A 138 -11.60 -1.72 0.77
N GLY A 139 -11.37 -2.87 0.15
CA GLY A 139 -11.21 -2.98 -1.31
C GLY A 139 -10.12 -3.96 -1.69
N GLY A 140 -9.62 -3.82 -2.92
CA GLY A 140 -8.51 -4.63 -3.41
C GLY A 140 -7.98 -4.13 -4.75
N GLY A 141 -6.80 -4.63 -5.10
CA GLY A 141 -6.13 -4.28 -6.35
C GLY A 141 -5.16 -5.37 -6.79
N ILE A 142 -4.93 -5.44 -8.10
CA ILE A 142 -3.99 -6.37 -8.72
C ILE A 142 -3.18 -5.61 -9.77
N LEU A 143 -1.86 -5.77 -9.72
CA LEU A 143 -0.93 -5.47 -10.80
C LEU A 143 -0.53 -6.78 -11.49
N VAL A 144 -0.37 -6.72 -12.81
CA VAL A 144 0.28 -7.79 -13.58
C VAL A 144 1.72 -7.37 -13.79
N LEU A 145 2.64 -8.02 -13.09
CA LEU A 145 4.08 -7.83 -13.27
C LEU A 145 4.57 -8.86 -14.27
N GLU A 146 5.47 -8.46 -15.15
CA GLU A 146 5.94 -9.29 -16.25
C GLU A 146 7.40 -9.01 -16.58
N GLU A 147 8.13 -10.05 -16.97
CA GLU A 147 9.48 -9.92 -17.50
C GLU A 147 9.47 -9.04 -18.77
N TYR A 148 10.41 -8.11 -18.86
CA TYR A 148 10.38 -7.03 -19.86
C TYR A 148 10.43 -7.52 -21.30
N GLU A 149 11.31 -8.47 -21.63
CA GLU A 149 11.40 -9.00 -22.99
C GLU A 149 10.18 -9.86 -23.34
N HIS A 150 9.62 -10.60 -22.37
CA HIS A 150 8.36 -11.32 -22.51
C HIS A 150 7.19 -10.37 -22.80
N ALA A 151 7.07 -9.26 -22.04
CA ALA A 151 6.05 -8.24 -22.25
C ALA A 151 6.18 -7.58 -23.63
N LYS A 152 7.40 -7.26 -24.06
CA LYS A 152 7.68 -6.70 -25.39
C LYS A 152 7.34 -7.67 -26.51
N ALA A 153 7.72 -8.94 -26.39
CA ALA A 153 7.48 -9.95 -27.42
C ALA A 153 5.99 -10.11 -27.75
N ARG A 154 5.10 -9.89 -26.76
CA ARG A 154 3.65 -9.92 -26.95
C ARG A 154 2.99 -8.54 -27.12
N ASN A 155 3.78 -7.47 -27.27
CA ASN A 155 3.31 -6.09 -27.39
C ASN A 155 2.34 -5.68 -26.26
N ALA A 156 2.71 -6.01 -25.02
CA ALA A 156 1.92 -5.65 -23.84
C ALA A 156 1.92 -4.12 -23.63
N LYS A 157 0.81 -3.59 -23.10
CA LYS A 157 0.82 -2.22 -22.55
C LYS A 157 1.70 -2.20 -21.30
N ILE A 158 2.73 -1.36 -21.30
CA ILE A 158 3.61 -1.15 -20.15
C ILE A 158 3.23 0.19 -19.50
N TYR A 159 2.75 0.13 -18.25
CA TYR A 159 2.39 1.34 -17.49
C TYR A 159 3.62 2.01 -16.90
N ALA A 160 4.51 1.22 -16.29
CA ALA A 160 5.82 1.62 -15.79
C ALA A 160 6.66 0.35 -15.54
N GLU A 161 7.96 0.52 -15.37
CA GLU A 161 8.89 -0.49 -14.85
C GLU A 161 8.95 -0.37 -13.32
N VAL A 162 8.99 -1.50 -12.60
CA VAL A 162 9.37 -1.51 -11.17
C VAL A 162 10.90 -1.50 -11.14
N VAL A 163 11.48 -0.37 -10.72
CA VAL A 163 12.94 -0.15 -10.78
C VAL A 163 13.61 -0.16 -9.41
N GLY A 164 12.82 -0.32 -8.34
CA GLY A 164 13.32 -0.31 -6.98
C GLY A 164 12.30 -0.86 -5.99
N TYR A 165 12.81 -1.60 -5.01
CA TYR A 165 12.05 -2.16 -3.90
C TYR A 165 12.92 -2.16 -2.65
N GLY A 166 12.41 -1.57 -1.58
CA GLY A 166 13.02 -1.61 -0.26
C GLY A 166 12.06 -2.26 0.74
N ALA A 167 12.61 -3.10 1.61
CA ALA A 167 11.87 -3.70 2.72
C ALA A 167 12.75 -3.72 3.98
N THR A 168 12.24 -3.18 5.08
CA THR A 168 12.97 -3.13 6.36
C THR A 168 12.05 -3.40 7.55
N SER A 169 12.68 -3.57 8.72
CA SER A 169 11.99 -3.55 10.00
C SER A 169 12.60 -2.50 10.91
N ASP A 170 11.75 -1.86 11.72
CA ASP A 170 12.14 -0.92 12.76
C ASP A 170 12.74 -1.65 13.97
N GLY A 171 12.16 -2.79 14.38
CA GLY A 171 12.53 -3.48 15.62
C GLY A 171 12.35 -2.61 16.88
N TYR A 172 11.35 -1.71 16.88
CA TYR A 172 11.21 -0.63 17.87
C TYR A 172 9.93 -0.74 18.70
N ASP A 173 8.77 -0.46 18.11
CA ASP A 173 7.45 -0.49 18.78
C ASP A 173 6.43 -1.22 17.88
N MET A 174 5.37 -1.74 18.50
CA MET A 174 4.34 -2.50 17.78
C MET A 174 3.43 -1.59 16.94
N VAL A 175 3.16 -0.37 17.37
CA VAL A 175 2.18 0.54 16.76
C VAL A 175 2.86 1.81 16.24
N ALA A 176 3.81 2.37 17.00
CA ALA A 176 4.50 3.60 16.64
C ALA A 176 5.72 3.34 15.72
N PRO A 177 5.88 4.09 14.64
CA PRO A 177 7.08 3.98 13.80
C PRO A 177 8.29 4.67 14.44
N SER A 178 9.47 4.12 14.17
CA SER A 178 10.77 4.66 14.57
C SER A 178 11.21 5.89 13.73
N GLY A 179 10.75 5.98 12.49
CA GLY A 179 11.23 6.93 11.47
C GLY A 179 12.50 6.46 10.76
N GLU A 180 13.54 6.02 11.48
CA GLU A 180 14.80 5.56 10.88
C GLU A 180 14.63 4.31 10.00
N GLY A 181 13.73 3.39 10.37
CA GLY A 181 13.46 2.22 9.53
C GLY A 181 12.80 2.59 8.20
N ALA A 182 11.96 3.63 8.18
CA ALA A 182 11.40 4.19 6.96
C ALA A 182 12.48 4.86 6.08
N GLN A 183 13.43 5.58 6.70
CA GLN A 183 14.60 6.12 6.01
C GLN A 183 15.39 5.01 5.30
N ARG A 184 15.80 3.96 6.03
CA ARG A 184 16.50 2.81 5.44
C ARG A 184 15.70 2.16 4.32
N CYS A 185 14.38 2.04 4.49
CA CYS A 185 13.51 1.44 3.50
C CYS A 185 13.53 2.21 2.17
N MET A 186 13.39 3.54 2.23
CA MET A 186 13.48 4.41 1.05
C MET A 186 14.88 4.37 0.44
N GLU A 187 15.95 4.43 1.24
CA GLU A 187 17.34 4.37 0.74
C GLU A 187 17.65 3.06 0.01
N LEU A 188 17.14 1.92 0.48
CA LEU A 188 17.25 0.64 -0.22
C LEU A 188 16.50 0.66 -1.56
N ALA A 189 15.26 1.18 -1.57
CA ALA A 189 14.45 1.25 -2.78
C ALA A 189 15.04 2.19 -3.85
N LEU A 190 15.74 3.24 -3.42
CA LEU A 190 16.29 4.29 -4.29
C LEU A 190 17.71 4.01 -4.80
N GLN A 191 18.28 2.82 -4.55
CA GLN A 191 19.60 2.47 -5.07
C GLN A 191 19.63 2.52 -6.61
N GLY A 192 20.55 3.30 -7.18
CA GLY A 192 20.66 3.50 -8.62
C GLY A 192 19.66 4.49 -9.23
N ILE A 193 18.75 5.06 -8.42
CA ILE A 193 17.80 6.08 -8.86
C ILE A 193 18.45 7.46 -8.75
N SER A 194 18.33 8.26 -9.81
CA SER A 194 18.93 9.61 -9.88
C SER A 194 17.97 10.73 -9.52
N GLN A 195 16.67 10.53 -9.78
CA GLN A 195 15.63 11.54 -9.60
C GLN A 195 14.29 10.90 -9.27
N VAL A 196 13.58 11.50 -8.31
CA VAL A 196 12.17 11.19 -7.98
C VAL A 196 11.34 12.44 -8.25
N ASP A 197 10.22 12.29 -8.96
CA ASP A 197 9.34 13.40 -9.33
C ASP A 197 8.12 13.50 -8.39
N TYR A 198 7.64 12.35 -7.94
CA TYR A 198 6.44 12.23 -7.09
C TYR A 198 6.61 11.16 -6.01
N MET A 199 6.08 11.45 -4.82
CA MET A 199 6.01 10.54 -3.70
C MET A 199 4.56 10.40 -3.21
N ASN A 200 4.04 9.18 -3.32
CA ASN A 200 2.84 8.78 -2.58
C ASN A 200 3.25 8.27 -1.21
N THR A 201 2.87 8.99 -0.17
CA THR A 201 3.27 8.69 1.20
C THR A 201 2.38 7.64 1.84
N HIS A 202 2.87 7.01 2.91
CA HIS A 202 2.03 6.19 3.75
C HIS A 202 0.94 7.04 4.41
N GLY A 203 1.28 8.22 4.96
CA GLY A 203 0.40 9.34 5.23
C GLY A 203 -1.03 9.00 5.66
N THR A 204 -1.19 8.45 6.86
CA THR A 204 -2.46 7.88 7.34
C THR A 204 -3.37 8.86 8.03
N SER A 205 -2.99 10.13 8.15
CA SER A 205 -3.74 11.12 8.94
C SER A 205 -3.62 10.88 10.45
N THR A 206 -2.59 10.15 10.88
CA THR A 206 -2.28 9.93 12.30
C THR A 206 -1.25 10.95 12.79
N PRO A 207 -1.37 11.48 14.03
CA PRO A 207 -0.43 12.48 14.53
C PRO A 207 1.03 12.01 14.53
N VAL A 208 1.28 10.80 15.06
CA VAL A 208 2.65 10.25 15.21
C VAL A 208 3.20 9.73 13.89
N GLY A 209 2.40 8.99 13.13
CA GLY A 209 2.84 8.34 11.89
C GLY A 209 3.26 9.34 10.83
N ASP A 210 2.41 10.34 10.55
CA ASP A 210 2.69 11.36 9.55
C ASP A 210 3.98 12.15 9.90
N VAL A 211 4.20 12.49 11.18
CA VAL A 211 5.41 13.22 11.62
C VAL A 211 6.67 12.40 11.35
N LYS A 212 6.68 11.13 11.75
CA LYS A 212 7.84 10.25 11.60
C LYS A 212 8.18 9.99 10.13
N GLU A 213 7.16 9.89 9.28
CA GLU A 213 7.37 9.77 7.84
C GLU A 213 7.97 11.06 7.24
N LEU A 214 7.48 12.24 7.61
CA LEU A 214 8.05 13.52 7.13
C LEU A 214 9.51 13.70 7.56
N GLU A 215 9.85 13.33 8.79
CA GLU A 215 11.25 13.32 9.28
C GLU A 215 12.14 12.40 8.42
N ALA A 216 11.67 11.18 8.13
CA ALA A 216 12.40 10.24 7.29
C ALA A 216 12.57 10.76 5.85
N ILE A 217 11.53 11.36 5.26
CA ILE A 217 11.58 11.95 3.92
C ILE A 217 12.64 13.06 3.88
N ARG A 218 12.67 13.94 4.88
CA ARG A 218 13.69 14.99 4.96
C ARG A 218 15.09 14.40 5.00
N ALA A 219 15.32 13.39 5.83
CA ALA A 219 16.63 12.76 5.95
C ALA A 219 17.11 12.16 4.62
N VAL A 220 16.22 11.45 3.91
CA VAL A 220 16.56 10.80 2.63
C VAL A 220 16.86 11.81 1.52
N PHE A 221 16.16 12.94 1.49
CA PHE A 221 16.24 13.92 0.40
C PHE A 221 17.06 15.18 0.74
N ALA A 222 17.65 15.28 1.93
CA ALA A 222 18.37 16.48 2.42
C ALA A 222 19.51 16.94 1.48
N ASP A 223 20.28 16.00 0.92
CA ASP A 223 21.48 16.29 0.14
C ASP A 223 21.22 16.38 -1.38
N ASN A 224 19.95 16.44 -1.80
CA ASN A 224 19.54 16.40 -3.22
C ASN A 224 20.15 15.23 -4.03
N LYS A 225 20.49 14.13 -3.35
CA LYS A 225 21.05 12.92 -3.98
C LYS A 225 20.13 12.33 -5.05
N TYR A 226 18.83 12.49 -4.87
CA TYR A 226 17.77 12.00 -5.75
C TYR A 226 17.04 13.14 -6.47
N GLY A 227 17.78 14.23 -6.78
CA GLY A 227 17.21 15.46 -7.33
C GLY A 227 16.59 16.36 -6.25
N PRO A 228 15.84 17.41 -6.65
CA PRO A 228 15.08 18.22 -5.70
C PRO A 228 14.02 17.37 -4.99
N MET A 229 13.52 17.85 -3.85
CA MET A 229 12.42 17.20 -3.12
C MET A 229 11.24 16.94 -4.07
N PRO A 230 10.76 15.68 -4.21
CA PRO A 230 9.65 15.35 -5.10
C PRO A 230 8.36 16.00 -4.62
N HIS A 231 7.36 16.12 -5.49
CA HIS A 231 6.01 16.45 -5.05
C HIS A 231 5.48 15.37 -4.09
N ILE A 232 4.86 15.78 -2.99
CA ILE A 232 4.39 14.87 -1.94
C ILE A 232 2.87 14.95 -1.82
N ALA A 233 2.19 13.81 -1.86
CA ALA A 233 0.76 13.75 -1.55
C ALA A 233 0.40 12.40 -0.91
N SER A 234 -0.60 12.40 -0.02
CA SER A 234 -1.22 11.16 0.44
C SER A 234 -2.57 10.98 -0.24
N THR A 235 -2.71 9.89 -0.99
CA THR A 235 -4.00 9.49 -1.58
C THR A 235 -5.00 8.99 -0.54
N LYS A 236 -4.57 8.69 0.69
CA LYS A 236 -5.46 8.24 1.77
C LYS A 236 -6.38 9.36 2.28
N SER A 237 -6.01 10.63 2.08
CA SER A 237 -6.90 11.77 2.33
C SER A 237 -8.20 11.69 1.50
N LEU A 238 -8.16 11.05 0.32
CA LEU A 238 -9.32 10.79 -0.54
C LEU A 238 -9.93 9.39 -0.31
N SER A 239 -9.09 8.38 -0.15
CA SER A 239 -9.49 6.96 -0.22
C SER A 239 -9.70 6.28 1.13
N GLY A 240 -9.31 6.93 2.23
CA GLY A 240 -9.14 6.26 3.52
C GLY A 240 -7.97 5.27 3.49
N HIS A 241 -7.86 4.44 4.52
CA HIS A 241 -6.82 3.45 4.66
C HIS A 241 -7.38 2.04 4.46
N ALA A 242 -7.13 1.48 3.27
CA ALA A 242 -7.60 0.14 2.89
C ALA A 242 -6.72 -1.02 3.41
N LEU A 243 -6.03 -0.81 4.53
CA LEU A 243 -5.20 -1.81 5.24
C LEU A 243 -4.34 -2.66 4.28
N GLY A 244 -4.60 -3.97 4.15
CA GLY A 244 -3.84 -4.87 3.28
C GLY A 244 -3.85 -4.49 1.79
N ALA A 245 -4.89 -3.79 1.33
CA ALA A 245 -5.02 -3.31 -0.05
C ALA A 245 -4.33 -1.96 -0.31
N ALA A 246 -3.90 -1.24 0.74
CA ALA A 246 -3.42 0.14 0.60
C ALA A 246 -2.25 0.28 -0.40
N GLY A 247 -1.21 -0.53 -0.25
CA GLY A 247 -0.01 -0.46 -1.10
C GLY A 247 -0.29 -0.67 -2.59
N VAL A 248 -1.14 -1.64 -2.96
CA VAL A 248 -1.51 -1.84 -4.38
C VAL A 248 -2.44 -0.75 -4.90
N ASN A 249 -3.36 -0.23 -4.08
CA ASN A 249 -4.21 0.88 -4.47
C ASN A 249 -3.36 2.13 -4.75
N GLU A 250 -2.42 2.45 -3.85
CA GLU A 250 -1.48 3.57 -3.97
C GLU A 250 -0.54 3.44 -5.17
N ALA A 251 -0.07 2.23 -5.47
CA ALA A 251 0.68 1.94 -6.68
C ALA A 251 -0.17 2.22 -7.93
N ILE A 252 -1.41 1.70 -7.99
CA ILE A 252 -2.33 1.95 -9.11
C ILE A 252 -2.62 3.44 -9.27
N TYR A 253 -2.90 4.16 -8.20
CA TYR A 253 -3.14 5.62 -8.25
C TYR A 253 -1.93 6.37 -8.78
N SER A 254 -0.72 5.98 -8.34
CA SER A 254 0.54 6.57 -8.81
C SER A 254 0.74 6.31 -10.31
N LEU A 255 0.49 5.08 -10.79
CA LEU A 255 0.57 4.74 -12.21
C LEU A 255 -0.46 5.50 -13.05
N ILE A 256 -1.69 5.69 -12.55
CA ILE A 256 -2.72 6.51 -13.21
C ILE A 256 -2.26 7.97 -13.31
N MET A 257 -1.68 8.53 -12.24
CA MET A 257 -1.14 9.89 -12.22
C MET A 257 0.02 10.07 -13.21
N MET A 258 0.93 9.10 -13.27
CA MET A 258 2.02 9.06 -14.25
C MET A 258 1.51 9.01 -15.69
N GLU A 259 0.59 8.08 -15.99
CA GLU A 259 0.02 7.91 -17.33
C GLU A 259 -0.73 9.16 -17.81
N ASN A 260 -1.46 9.81 -16.91
CA ASN A 260 -2.34 10.93 -17.25
C ASN A 260 -1.73 12.31 -16.94
N LYS A 261 -0.44 12.36 -16.58
CA LYS A 261 0.35 13.59 -16.41
C LYS A 261 -0.28 14.59 -15.44
N PHE A 262 -0.72 14.12 -14.28
CA PHE A 262 -1.23 14.96 -13.20
C PHE A 262 -0.80 14.42 -11.83
N ILE A 263 -0.81 15.28 -10.81
CA ILE A 263 -0.65 14.87 -9.41
C ILE A 263 -1.90 15.29 -8.63
N ALA A 264 -2.54 14.32 -7.99
CA ALA A 264 -3.70 14.56 -7.13
C ALA A 264 -3.30 15.28 -5.83
N PRO A 265 -4.18 16.12 -5.28
CA PRO A 265 -3.90 16.78 -4.02
C PRO A 265 -4.05 15.82 -2.83
N SER A 266 -3.29 16.08 -1.77
CA SER A 266 -3.66 15.72 -0.40
C SER A 266 -4.80 16.66 0.03
N VAL A 267 -6.01 16.13 0.19
CA VAL A 267 -7.22 16.91 0.48
C VAL A 267 -7.44 17.11 1.98
N ASN A 268 -8.44 17.92 2.33
CA ASN A 268 -8.89 18.17 3.70
C ASN A 268 -7.88 18.88 4.61
N ILE A 269 -6.82 19.47 4.03
CA ILE A 269 -5.86 20.31 4.74
C ILE A 269 -6.43 21.73 4.84
N GLU A 270 -6.88 22.11 6.04
CA GLU A 270 -7.30 23.46 6.39
C GLU A 270 -6.10 24.27 6.92
N GLU A 271 -5.23 23.65 7.72
CA GLU A 271 -3.95 24.20 8.15
C GLU A 271 -2.86 23.13 8.13
N LEU A 272 -1.79 23.37 7.36
CA LEU A 272 -0.63 22.47 7.34
C LEU A 272 0.05 22.39 8.71
N ASP A 273 0.35 21.17 9.13
CA ASP A 273 1.28 20.90 10.21
C ASP A 273 2.59 21.67 9.99
N PRO A 274 3.15 22.36 11.00
CA PRO A 274 4.43 23.07 10.89
C PRO A 274 5.55 22.22 10.28
N LEU A 275 5.58 20.91 10.54
CA LEU A 275 6.58 19.99 9.99
C LEU A 275 6.37 19.64 8.52
N ALA A 276 5.27 20.08 7.91
CA ALA A 276 4.97 19.87 6.49
C ALA A 276 5.10 21.16 5.65
N LYS A 277 5.22 22.34 6.29
CA LYS A 277 5.10 23.66 5.63
C LYS A 277 6.18 23.96 4.59
N ASP A 278 7.40 23.46 4.78
CA ASP A 278 8.55 23.64 3.89
C ASP A 278 8.79 22.44 2.96
N LEU A 279 7.88 21.47 2.98
CA LEU A 279 7.85 20.38 2.00
C LEU A 279 6.86 20.69 0.88
N PRO A 280 7.09 20.21 -0.36
CA PRO A 280 6.22 20.43 -1.50
C PRO A 280 4.96 19.55 -1.43
N ILE A 281 4.18 19.69 -0.35
CA ILE A 281 2.89 19.03 -0.16
C ILE A 281 1.90 19.57 -1.20
N VAL A 282 1.38 18.69 -2.04
CA VAL A 282 0.42 19.05 -3.08
C VAL A 282 -0.96 19.23 -2.47
N THR A 283 -1.37 20.47 -2.21
CA THR A 283 -2.71 20.81 -1.68
C THR A 283 -3.72 21.16 -2.76
N LYS A 284 -3.26 21.33 -4.01
CA LYS A 284 -4.08 21.55 -5.21
C LYS A 284 -3.56 20.66 -6.33
N ARG A 285 -4.46 20.09 -7.11
CA ARG A 285 -4.12 19.25 -8.26
C ARG A 285 -3.13 20.00 -9.18
N ILE A 286 -2.09 19.29 -9.60
CA ILE A 286 -1.12 19.79 -10.59
C ILE A 286 -1.42 19.07 -11.90
N ASP A 287 -1.71 19.83 -12.96
CA ASP A 287 -1.99 19.31 -14.31
C ASP A 287 -0.78 19.50 -15.24
N ASN A 288 -0.74 18.70 -16.31
CA ASN A 288 0.30 18.76 -17.35
C ASN A 288 1.73 18.59 -16.82
N ILE A 289 1.89 17.79 -15.76
CA ILE A 289 3.19 17.47 -15.16
C ILE A 289 3.61 16.05 -15.56
N GLU A 290 4.84 15.92 -16.05
CA GLU A 290 5.40 14.63 -16.39
C GLU A 290 6.06 14.02 -15.15
N VAL A 291 5.51 12.91 -14.65
CA VAL A 291 6.08 12.11 -13.56
C VAL A 291 6.78 10.90 -14.19
N LYS A 292 8.10 10.93 -14.28
CA LYS A 292 8.90 9.83 -14.85
C LYS A 292 9.28 8.80 -13.81
N THR A 293 9.49 9.21 -12.57
CA THR A 293 9.79 8.32 -11.45
C THR A 293 8.93 8.68 -10.26
N ALA A 294 8.12 7.73 -9.81
CA ALA A 294 7.30 7.84 -8.61
C ALA A 294 7.77 6.83 -7.55
N ILE A 295 7.68 7.20 -6.29
CA ILE A 295 7.80 6.25 -5.18
C ILE A 295 6.49 6.15 -4.39
N SER A 296 6.25 4.98 -3.79
CA SER A 296 5.12 4.73 -2.91
C SER A 296 5.58 4.02 -1.64
N ASN A 297 5.30 4.64 -0.49
CA ASN A 297 5.66 4.13 0.83
C ASN A 297 4.47 3.44 1.50
N SER A 298 4.72 2.32 2.19
CA SER A 298 3.73 1.65 3.03
C SER A 298 4.41 1.11 4.29
N PHE A 299 3.97 1.61 5.45
CA PHE A 299 4.53 1.23 6.75
C PHE A 299 3.43 0.61 7.61
N GLY A 300 3.70 -0.53 8.23
CA GLY A 300 2.71 -1.31 8.98
C GLY A 300 3.09 -1.51 10.43
N PHE A 301 2.09 -1.89 11.25
CA PHE A 301 2.30 -2.36 12.61
C PHE A 301 3.34 -3.49 12.69
N GLY A 302 4.03 -3.55 13.82
CA GLY A 302 5.26 -4.32 13.99
C GLY A 302 6.50 -3.65 13.38
N GLY A 303 6.36 -2.39 12.95
CA GLY A 303 7.44 -1.60 12.35
C GLY A 303 7.95 -2.23 11.06
N THR A 304 7.04 -2.66 10.18
CA THR A 304 7.35 -3.32 8.91
C THR A 304 7.19 -2.36 7.75
N ASN A 305 8.26 -2.13 6.99
CA ASN A 305 8.31 -1.06 6.01
C ASN A 305 8.52 -1.59 4.59
N ALA A 306 7.77 -1.05 3.64
CA ALA A 306 7.92 -1.30 2.21
C ALA A 306 7.97 0.03 1.44
N CYS A 307 8.86 0.12 0.45
CA CYS A 307 8.93 1.23 -0.50
C CYS A 307 9.08 0.66 -1.92
N LEU A 308 8.24 1.12 -2.84
CA LEU A 308 8.25 0.73 -4.25
C LEU A 308 8.61 1.93 -5.12
N VAL A 309 9.40 1.70 -6.17
CA VAL A 309 9.77 2.72 -7.17
C VAL A 309 9.28 2.29 -8.55
N PHE A 310 8.50 3.16 -9.19
CA PHE A 310 7.99 2.96 -10.55
C PHE A 310 8.61 4.00 -11.47
N SER A 311 9.07 3.59 -12.66
CA SER A 311 9.65 4.52 -13.63
C SER A 311 9.25 4.24 -15.07
N THR A 312 9.13 5.30 -15.86
CA THR A 312 8.98 5.27 -17.33
C THR A 312 10.24 5.75 -18.04
N LYS A 313 11.32 6.07 -17.32
CA LYS A 313 12.55 6.66 -17.89
C LYS A 313 13.22 5.76 -18.95
N ASN A 314 13.03 4.45 -18.87
CA ASN A 314 13.62 3.46 -19.77
C ASN A 314 12.62 2.88 -20.79
N LEU A 315 11.40 3.44 -20.87
CA LEU A 315 10.32 2.96 -21.75
C LEU A 315 10.20 3.80 -23.03
#